data_AF-A0A948FCR0-F1
#
_entry.id   AF-A0A948FCR0-F1
#
_cell.length_a   1.000
_cell.length_b   1.000
_cell.length_c   1.000
_cell.angle_alpha   90.00
_cell.angle_beta   90.00
_cell.angle_gamma   90.00
#
_symmetry.space_group_name_H-M   'P 1'
#
loop_
_entity.id
_entity.type
_entity.pdbx_description
1 polymer ?
#
loop_
_entity_poly.entity_id
_entity_poly.type
_entity_poly.pdbx_seq_one_letter_code
_entity_poly.pdbx_strand_id
1 'polypeptide(L)'
;MIKSKYKVKIGITMGDPSGIGPAVTLKSVERLKGVAELVIIGDAWVLSKIRGHKVTSASIIDLANVARKNFVFGKVSAEYGRASLDYLGRALQMLKEKKIDCLVTSPVSKEA
;
A
#
# COMPACT_ATOMS: atom_id res chain seq x y z
N MET A 1 20.20 -18.78 17.22
CA MET A 1 19.17 -17.87 16.67
C MET A 1 17.95 -18.69 16.29
N ILE A 2 16.87 -18.61 17.05
CA ILE A 2 15.61 -19.31 16.74
C ILE A 2 14.95 -18.52 15.61
N LYS A 3 15.03 -19.01 14.36
CA LYS A 3 14.16 -18.51 13.29
C LYS A 3 12.76 -19.01 13.60
N SER A 4 11.86 -18.11 14.01
CA SER A 4 10.43 -18.44 14.12
C SER A 4 9.95 -19.05 12.80
N LYS A 5 9.26 -20.18 12.89
CA LYS A 5 8.74 -20.96 11.74
C LYS A 5 7.67 -20.19 10.94
N TYR A 6 7.21 -19.06 11.46
CA TYR A 6 6.18 -18.20 10.87
C TYR A 6 6.74 -16.78 10.69
N LYS A 7 6.84 -16.32 9.43
CA LYS A 7 7.03 -14.90 9.14
C LYS A 7 5.68 -14.21 9.24
N VAL A 8 5.61 -13.17 10.05
CA VAL A 8 4.41 -12.31 10.17
C VAL A 8 4.08 -11.73 8.79
N LYS A 9 2.81 -11.80 8.40
CA LYS A 9 2.29 -11.26 7.14
C LYS A 9 1.65 -9.90 7.39
N ILE A 10 2.28 -8.86 6.86
CA ILE A 10 1.91 -7.46 7.11
C ILE A 10 1.21 -6.91 5.88
N GLY A 11 -0.04 -6.48 6.05
CA GLY A 11 -0.76 -5.70 5.06
C GLY A 11 -0.42 -4.22 5.19
N ILE A 12 0.03 -3.60 4.10
CA ILE A 12 0.37 -2.18 4.05
C ILE A 12 -0.59 -1.49 3.07
N THR A 13 -1.45 -0.59 3.55
CA THR A 13 -2.22 0.24 2.62
C THR A 13 -1.32 1.32 2.03
N MET A 14 -1.46 1.58 0.73
CA MET A 14 -0.67 2.59 0.02
C MET A 14 -0.97 4.01 0.51
N GLY A 15 -2.14 4.24 1.11
CA GLY A 15 -2.61 5.55 1.55
C GLY A 15 -3.18 6.36 0.38
N ASP A 16 -3.05 7.69 0.46
CA ASP A 16 -3.47 8.59 -0.62
C ASP A 16 -2.60 8.36 -1.89
N PRO A 17 -3.21 8.00 -3.03
CA PRO A 17 -2.50 7.80 -4.30
C PRO A 17 -1.63 8.98 -4.75
N SER A 18 -2.07 10.20 -4.48
CA SER A 18 -1.39 11.43 -4.90
C SER A 18 -0.39 11.94 -3.85
N GLY A 19 -0.45 11.42 -2.63
CA GLY A 19 0.41 11.82 -1.53
C GLY A 19 1.79 11.15 -1.57
N ILE A 20 2.48 11.20 -0.42
CA ILE A 20 3.79 10.55 -0.25
C ILE A 20 3.68 9.04 0.02
N GLY A 21 2.48 8.54 0.32
CA GLY A 21 2.22 7.15 0.72
C GLY A 21 2.80 6.09 -0.23
N PRO A 22 2.59 6.20 -1.56
CA PRO A 22 3.20 5.30 -2.54
C PRO A 22 4.74 5.22 -2.41
N ALA A 23 5.43 6.35 -2.29
CA ALA A 23 6.89 6.39 -2.21
C ALA A 23 7.41 5.81 -0.88
N VAL A 24 6.77 6.17 0.24
CA VAL A 24 7.13 5.65 1.58
C VAL A 24 6.90 4.15 1.66
N THR A 25 5.79 3.65 1.11
CA THR A 25 5.48 2.22 1.03
C THR A 25 6.60 1.46 0.31
N LEU A 26 6.94 1.90 -0.90
CA LEU A 26 7.97 1.25 -1.72
C LEU A 26 9.36 1.27 -1.06
N LYS A 27 9.75 2.39 -0.46
CA LYS A 27 11.03 2.51 0.25
C LYS A 27 11.08 1.62 1.49
N SER A 28 9.97 1.46 2.19
CA SER A 28 9.89 0.66 3.43
C SER A 28 9.91 -0.83 3.14
N VAL A 29 9.18 -1.28 2.11
CA VAL A 29 9.09 -2.68 1.71
C VAL A 29 10.44 -3.29 1.34
N GLU A 30 11.28 -2.53 0.63
CA GLU A 30 12.63 -2.99 0.28
C GLU A 30 13.55 -3.09 1.51
N ARG A 31 13.40 -2.18 2.49
CA ARG A 31 14.17 -2.23 3.76
C ARG A 31 13.75 -3.37 4.67
N LEU A 32 12.49 -3.78 4.60
CA LEU A 32 11.91 -4.86 5.41
C LEU A 32 11.98 -6.23 4.72
N LYS A 33 12.65 -6.31 3.58
CA LYS A 33 12.86 -7.57 2.84
C LYS A 33 13.47 -8.62 3.76
N GLY A 34 12.80 -9.77 3.83
CA GLY A 34 13.26 -10.91 4.62
C GLY A 34 12.86 -10.87 6.10
N VAL A 35 12.41 -9.73 6.63
CA VAL A 35 11.91 -9.58 8.01
C VAL A 35 10.48 -10.12 8.14
N ALA A 36 9.62 -9.78 7.19
CA ALA A 36 8.20 -10.15 7.15
C ALA A 36 7.77 -10.55 5.74
N GLU A 37 6.59 -11.18 5.63
CA GLU A 37 5.89 -11.28 4.33
C GLU A 37 5.06 -10.01 4.15
N LEU A 38 5.29 -9.26 3.07
CA LEU A 38 4.70 -7.95 2.87
C LEU A 38 3.67 -8.01 1.74
N VAL A 39 2.50 -7.42 2.00
CA VAL A 39 1.40 -7.30 1.04
C VAL A 39 1.02 -5.83 0.95
N ILE A 40 1.21 -5.21 -0.21
CA ILE A 40 0.77 -3.85 -0.48
C ILE A 40 -0.68 -3.89 -0.98
N ILE A 41 -1.57 -3.09 -0.40
CA ILE A 41 -2.95 -2.90 -0.84
C ILE A 41 -3.07 -1.49 -1.39
N GLY A 42 -3.34 -1.34 -2.68
CA GLY A 42 -3.27 -0.06 -3.36
C GLY A 42 -3.58 -0.14 -4.84
N ASP A 43 -2.95 0.75 -5.61
CA ASP A 43 -3.06 0.81 -7.06
C ASP A 43 -1.67 0.61 -7.69
N ALA A 44 -1.52 -0.46 -8.47
CA ALA A 44 -0.23 -0.84 -9.05
C ALA A 44 0.24 0.18 -10.11
N TRP A 45 -0.69 0.82 -10.82
CA TRP A 45 -0.35 1.85 -11.79
C TRP A 45 0.23 3.07 -11.10
N VAL A 46 -0.32 3.50 -9.95
CA VAL A 46 0.23 4.60 -9.14
C VAL A 46 1.63 4.25 -8.63
N LEU A 47 1.82 3.06 -8.07
CA LEU A 47 3.14 2.60 -7.60
C LEU A 47 4.17 2.61 -8.74
N SER A 48 3.77 2.23 -9.96
CA SER A 48 4.64 2.26 -11.14
C SER A 48 5.12 3.65 -11.55
N LYS A 49 4.44 4.72 -11.09
CA LYS A 49 4.86 6.11 -11.34
C LYS A 49 6.01 6.56 -10.45
N ILE A 50 6.26 5.86 -9.34
CA ILE A 50 7.37 6.17 -8.45
C ILE A 50 8.67 5.64 -9.05
N ARG A 51 9.51 6.56 -9.56
CA ARG A 51 10.79 6.21 -10.19
C ARG A 51 11.81 5.75 -9.15
N GLY A 52 12.74 4.90 -9.57
CA GLY A 52 13.86 4.45 -8.73
C GLY A 52 13.50 3.34 -7.72
N HIS A 53 12.26 2.89 -7.71
CA HIS A 53 11.80 1.81 -6.85
C HIS A 53 11.19 0.68 -7.69
N LYS A 54 11.55 -0.57 -7.36
CA LYS A 54 10.90 -1.76 -7.90
C LYS A 54 10.36 -2.55 -6.73
N VAL A 55 9.15 -3.06 -6.83
CA VAL A 55 8.60 -3.99 -5.84
C VAL A 55 9.20 -5.36 -6.13
N THR A 56 10.16 -5.79 -5.30
CA THR A 56 10.76 -7.14 -5.43
C THR A 56 10.49 -8.03 -4.22
N SER A 57 10.11 -7.43 -3.10
CA SER A 57 9.96 -8.12 -1.81
C SER A 57 8.54 -8.13 -1.24
N ALA A 58 7.54 -7.64 -1.99
CA ALA A 58 6.14 -7.67 -1.58
C ALA A 58 5.22 -8.14 -2.72
N SER A 59 4.09 -8.73 -2.35
CA SER A 59 2.95 -8.89 -3.27
C SER A 59 2.10 -7.62 -3.28
N ILE A 60 1.37 -7.40 -4.38
CA ILE A 60 0.49 -6.25 -4.54
C ILE A 60 -0.94 -6.76 -4.76
N ILE A 61 -1.87 -6.29 -3.94
CA ILE A 61 -3.30 -6.37 -4.17
C ILE A 61 -3.70 -5.07 -4.87
N ASP A 62 -3.80 -5.15 -6.19
CA ASP A 62 -4.14 -4.02 -7.06
C ASP A 62 -5.66 -3.84 -7.14
N LEU A 63 -6.17 -2.70 -6.68
CA LEU A 63 -7.58 -2.34 -6.82
C LEU A 63 -7.86 -1.58 -8.12
N ALA A 64 -6.82 -1.06 -8.79
CA ALA A 64 -6.91 -0.36 -10.08
C ALA A 64 -8.04 0.69 -10.16
N ASN A 65 -8.29 1.41 -9.06
CA ASN A 65 -9.42 2.32 -8.89
C ASN A 65 -9.03 3.81 -8.98
N VAL A 66 -7.81 4.12 -9.45
CA VAL A 66 -7.38 5.51 -9.72
C VAL A 66 -7.46 5.83 -11.20
N ALA A 67 -8.13 6.92 -11.55
CA ALA A 67 -8.21 7.41 -12.91
C ALA A 67 -6.83 7.84 -13.41
N ARG A 68 -6.42 7.28 -14.54
CA ARG A 68 -5.12 7.56 -15.17
C ARG A 68 -5.08 8.94 -15.83
N LYS A 69 -6.23 9.41 -16.32
CA LYS A 69 -6.37 10.70 -16.99
C LYS A 69 -6.33 11.80 -15.94
N ASN A 70 -5.48 12.80 -16.13
CA ASN A 70 -5.33 13.96 -15.23
C ASN A 70 -4.83 13.63 -13.80
N PHE A 71 -4.17 12.48 -13.61
CA PHE A 71 -3.53 12.17 -12.33
C PHE A 71 -2.40 13.15 -12.03
N VAL A 72 -2.40 13.74 -10.84
CA VAL A 72 -1.37 14.69 -10.39
C VAL A 72 -1.01 14.41 -8.93
N PHE A 73 0.27 14.22 -8.65
CA PHE A 73 0.78 14.12 -7.29
C PHE A 73 0.64 15.45 -6.54
N GLY A 74 0.37 15.38 -5.23
CA GLY A 74 0.25 16.54 -4.35
C GLY A 74 -1.06 17.32 -4.50
N LYS A 75 -2.03 16.80 -5.26
CA LYS A 75 -3.34 17.44 -5.46
C LYS A 75 -4.40 16.74 -4.63
N VAL A 76 -5.12 17.52 -3.82
CA VAL A 76 -6.31 17.05 -3.10
C VAL A 76 -7.43 16.71 -4.09
N SER A 77 -8.04 15.54 -3.93
CA SER A 77 -9.14 15.06 -4.78
C SER A 77 -10.01 14.03 -4.05
N ALA A 78 -11.33 14.23 -4.11
CA ALA A 78 -12.36 13.28 -3.63
C ALA A 78 -12.14 11.84 -4.10
N GLU A 79 -11.65 11.69 -5.33
CA GLU A 79 -11.36 10.39 -5.93
C GLU A 79 -10.20 9.68 -5.22
N TYR A 80 -9.15 10.43 -4.85
CA TYR A 80 -7.97 9.89 -4.19
C TYR A 80 -8.27 9.54 -2.73
N GLY A 81 -9.07 10.38 -2.05
CA GLY A 81 -9.62 10.06 -0.74
C GLY A 81 -10.43 8.77 -0.77
N ARG A 82 -11.36 8.64 -1.72
CA ARG A 82 -12.15 7.41 -1.91
C ARG A 82 -11.28 6.19 -2.18
N ALA A 83 -10.31 6.29 -3.08
CA ALA A 83 -9.41 5.18 -3.37
C ALA A 83 -8.63 4.74 -2.12
N SER A 84 -8.17 5.70 -1.29
CA SER A 84 -7.47 5.40 -0.04
C SER A 84 -8.34 4.67 0.99
N LEU A 85 -9.63 5.02 1.06
CA LEU A 85 -10.61 4.33 1.91
C LEU A 85 -10.92 2.92 1.39
N ASP A 86 -11.00 2.74 0.07
CA ASP A 86 -11.18 1.41 -0.53
C ASP A 86 -9.99 0.49 -0.20
N TYR A 87 -8.75 1.00 -0.22
CA TYR A 87 -7.57 0.24 0.20
C TYR A 87 -7.66 -0.18 1.66
N LEU A 88 -8.07 0.75 2.53
CA LEU A 88 -8.27 0.47 3.96
C LEU A 88 -9.36 -0.58 4.18
N GLY A 89 -10.51 -0.44 3.50
CA GLY A 89 -11.61 -1.40 3.56
C GLY A 89 -11.17 -2.80 3.12
N ARG A 90 -10.42 -2.89 2.02
CA ARG A 90 -9.86 -4.16 1.54
C ARG A 90 -8.87 -4.76 2.54
N ALA A 91 -8.01 -3.96 3.14
CA ALA A 91 -7.05 -4.43 4.12
C ALA A 91 -7.74 -4.92 5.42
N LEU A 92 -8.77 -4.21 5.90
CA LEU A 92 -9.60 -4.64 7.03
C LEU A 92 -10.32 -5.97 6.74
N GLN A 93 -10.83 -6.14 5.52
CA GLN A 93 -11.41 -7.41 5.10
C GLN A 93 -10.36 -8.54 5.13
N MET A 94 -9.16 -8.29 4.61
CA MET A 94 -8.07 -9.27 4.65
C MET A 94 -7.65 -9.62 6.08
N LEU A 95 -7.65 -8.64 6.99
CA LEU A 95 -7.38 -8.86 8.41
C LEU A 95 -8.46 -9.75 9.05
N LYS A 96 -9.74 -9.47 8.77
CA LYS A 96 -10.87 -10.29 9.23
C LYS A 96 -10.81 -11.73 8.69
N GLU A 97 -10.40 -11.88 7.44
CA GLU A 97 -10.20 -13.18 6.76
C GLU A 97 -8.89 -13.88 7.18
N LYS A 98 -8.10 -13.31 8.11
CA LYS A 98 -6.78 -13.81 8.52
C LYS A 98 -5.80 -14.00 7.35
N LYS A 99 -5.97 -13.22 6.28
CA LYS A 99 -5.06 -13.17 5.12
C LYS A 99 -3.86 -12.26 5.37
N ILE A 100 -3.89 -11.45 6.42
CA ILE A 100 -2.78 -10.70 6.98
C ILE A 100 -2.88 -10.80 8.51
N ASP A 101 -1.74 -10.74 9.19
CA ASP A 101 -1.66 -10.82 10.65
C ASP A 101 -1.76 -9.43 11.29
N CYS A 102 -1.29 -8.40 10.59
CA CYS A 102 -1.39 -7.02 11.03
C CYS A 102 -1.53 -6.05 9.86
N LEU A 103 -2.02 -4.86 10.19
CA LEU A 103 -2.28 -3.77 9.25
C LEU A 103 -1.40 -2.57 9.60
N VAL A 104 -0.69 -2.05 8.60
CA VAL A 104 0.03 -0.77 8.65
C VAL A 104 -0.59 0.15 7.60
N THR A 105 -0.93 1.37 8.00
CA THR A 105 -1.51 2.36 7.09
C THR A 105 -0.47 3.41 6.72
N SER A 106 -0.33 3.66 5.42
CA SER A 106 0.41 4.83 4.94
C SER A 106 -0.44 6.11 5.12
N PRO A 107 0.17 7.30 5.09
CA PRO A 107 -0.55 8.55 5.27
C PRO A 107 -1.73 8.71 4.30
N VAL A 108 -2.83 9.21 4.84
CA VAL A 108 -4.05 9.57 4.11
C VAL A 108 -4.34 11.06 4.34
N SER A 109 -4.80 11.76 3.30
CA SER A 109 -5.27 13.13 3.45
C SER A 109 -6.72 13.12 3.93
N LYS A 110 -7.02 13.86 5.02
CA LYS A 110 -8.40 14.00 5.53
C LYS A 110 -9.25 14.97 4.69
N GLU A 111 -8.58 15.81 3.91
CA GLU A 111 -9.19 16.84 3.06
C GLU A 111 -9.51 16.31 1.65
N ALA A 112 -8.98 15.13 1.32
CA ALA A 112 -9.20 14.43 0.07
C ALA A 112 -10.44 13.53 0.14
#